data_AF-A0A954FDV4-F1
#
_entry.id   AF-A0A954FDV4-F1
#
_cell.length_a   1.000
_cell.length_b   1.000
_cell.length_c   1.000
_cell.angle_alpha   90.00
_cell.angle_beta   90.00
_cell.angle_gamma   90.00
#
_symmetry.space_group_name_H-M   'P 1'
#
loop_
_entity.id
_entity.type
_entity.pdbx_description
1 polymer ?
#
loop_
_entity_poly.entity_id
_entity_poly.type
_entity_poly.pdbx_seq_one_letter_code
_entity_poly.pdbx_strand_id
1 'polypeptide(L)'
;DATRLIQWLHSPRALRRLGFPDTMLARQTESNQLERQLERYLTEPLVYRRCREIEWIPVSNDAEALIELQRLVRQKYAASGITIEVNPISNLLIGDLSDLKKHPLWRISPGLDNDVETTLRICIGSDDPLPFATSLPEEYQFLFDSLVLAGRSQAEAREWLEHIRQLGMESRFTTPPLPVDLKN
;
A
#
# COMPACT_ATOMS: atom_id res chain seq x y z
N ASP A 1 -30.04 -12.32 -17.52
CA ASP A 1 -29.87 -12.41 -16.06
C ASP A 1 -28.40 -12.17 -15.72
N ALA A 2 -28.07 -10.96 -15.26
CA ALA A 2 -26.69 -10.50 -15.04
C ALA A 2 -25.96 -11.31 -13.94
N THR A 3 -26.71 -11.79 -12.95
CA THR A 3 -26.17 -12.58 -11.83
C THR A 3 -25.62 -13.92 -12.30
N ARG A 4 -26.32 -14.59 -13.23
CA ARG A 4 -25.85 -15.83 -13.85
C ARG A 4 -24.62 -15.61 -14.73
N LEU A 5 -24.55 -14.48 -15.43
CA LEU A 5 -23.37 -14.13 -16.24
C LEU A 5 -22.13 -13.97 -15.35
N ILE A 6 -22.25 -13.22 -14.25
CA ILE A 6 -21.15 -13.03 -13.28
C ILE A 6 -20.69 -14.39 -12.74
N GLN A 7 -21.61 -15.25 -12.30
CA GLN A 7 -21.27 -16.60 -11.81
C GLN A 7 -20.53 -17.44 -12.87
N TRP A 8 -20.86 -17.30 -14.14
CA TRP A 8 -20.20 -18.03 -15.23
C TRP A 8 -18.80 -17.49 -15.53
N LEU A 9 -18.59 -16.17 -15.43
CA LEU A 9 -17.27 -15.55 -15.55
C LEU A 9 -16.29 -16.05 -14.47
N HIS A 10 -16.80 -16.47 -13.31
CA HIS A 10 -15.98 -17.04 -12.23
C HIS A 10 -15.92 -18.57 -12.25
N SER A 11 -16.44 -19.25 -13.29
CA SER A 11 -16.42 -20.71 -13.39
C SER A 11 -15.38 -21.19 -14.41
N PRO A 12 -14.20 -21.68 -13.97
CA PRO A 12 -13.18 -22.18 -14.89
C PRO A 12 -13.68 -23.29 -15.81
N ARG A 13 -14.63 -24.12 -15.33
CA ARG A 13 -15.24 -25.20 -16.12
C ARG A 13 -16.24 -24.68 -17.17
N ALA A 14 -16.96 -23.60 -16.89
CA ALA A 14 -17.84 -22.98 -17.89
C ALA A 14 -17.02 -22.27 -18.97
N LEU A 15 -16.00 -21.51 -18.56
CA LEU A 15 -15.09 -20.81 -19.46
C LEU A 15 -14.35 -21.77 -20.40
N ARG A 16 -13.79 -22.87 -19.88
CA ARG A 16 -13.13 -23.90 -20.71
C ARG A 16 -14.06 -24.57 -21.71
N ARG A 17 -15.33 -24.80 -21.35
CA ARG A 17 -16.34 -25.36 -22.27
C ARG A 17 -16.64 -24.45 -23.45
N LEU A 18 -16.50 -23.14 -23.27
CA LEU A 18 -16.64 -22.13 -24.32
C LEU A 18 -15.33 -21.87 -25.08
N GLY A 19 -14.29 -22.66 -24.81
CA GLY A 19 -13.00 -22.57 -25.49
C GLY A 19 -12.05 -21.54 -24.90
N PHE A 20 -12.40 -20.82 -23.83
CA PHE A 20 -11.50 -19.85 -23.20
C PHE A 20 -10.46 -20.55 -22.30
N PRO A 21 -9.16 -20.16 -22.35
CA PRO A 21 -8.59 -19.09 -23.18
C PRO A 21 -8.19 -19.54 -24.60
N ASP A 22 -8.27 -20.83 -24.91
CA ASP A 22 -7.69 -21.49 -26.09
C ASP A 22 -8.17 -20.99 -27.46
N THR A 23 -9.38 -20.44 -27.54
CA THR A 23 -10.00 -19.93 -28.78
C THR A 23 -9.95 -18.40 -28.91
N MET A 24 -9.16 -17.72 -28.07
CA MET A 24 -8.87 -16.29 -28.21
C MET A 24 -8.27 -16.01 -29.60
N LEU A 25 -9.04 -15.37 -30.48
CA LEU A 25 -8.59 -15.06 -31.83
C LEU A 25 -7.58 -13.91 -31.79
N ALA A 26 -6.33 -14.19 -32.17
CA ALA A 26 -5.37 -13.16 -32.53
C ALA A 26 -5.86 -12.40 -33.77
N ARG A 27 -5.81 -11.07 -33.74
CA ARG A 27 -6.10 -10.23 -34.91
C ARG A 27 -4.78 -9.91 -35.58
N GLN A 28 -4.47 -10.61 -36.67
CA GLN A 28 -3.31 -10.31 -37.49
C GLN A 28 -3.39 -8.87 -38.01
N THR A 29 -2.72 -7.97 -37.30
CA THR A 29 -2.59 -6.57 -37.67
C THR A 29 -1.09 -6.29 -37.77
N GLU A 30 -0.68 -5.47 -38.75
CA GLU A 30 0.71 -5.02 -38.87
C GLU A 30 1.05 -4.10 -37.70
N SER A 31 1.47 -4.71 -36.59
CA SER A 31 1.63 -4.05 -35.31
C SER A 31 3.09 -3.94 -34.88
N ASN A 32 3.43 -2.83 -34.23
CA ASN A 32 4.76 -2.63 -33.65
C ASN A 32 5.06 -3.69 -32.55
N GLN A 33 6.30 -3.76 -32.04
CA GLN A 33 6.69 -4.80 -31.07
C GLN A 33 5.83 -4.77 -29.80
N LEU A 34 5.48 -3.58 -29.30
CA LEU A 34 4.66 -3.41 -28.09
C LEU A 34 3.23 -3.91 -28.31
N GLU A 35 2.63 -3.54 -29.44
CA GLU A 35 1.30 -4.01 -29.83
C GLU A 35 1.28 -5.52 -30.01
N ARG A 36 2.31 -6.11 -30.61
CA ARG A 36 2.46 -7.58 -30.70
C ARG A 36 2.57 -8.22 -29.32
N GLN A 37 3.31 -7.63 -28.38
CA GLN A 37 3.41 -8.17 -27.02
C GLN A 37 2.07 -8.07 -26.27
N LEU A 38 1.36 -6.95 -26.40
CA LEU A 38 0.04 -6.75 -25.80
C LEU A 38 -1.00 -7.70 -26.41
N GLU A 39 -1.01 -7.86 -27.73
CA GLU A 39 -1.86 -8.83 -28.42
C GLU A 39 -1.60 -10.24 -27.86
N ARG A 40 -0.34 -10.67 -27.81
CA ARG A 40 0.02 -11.98 -27.26
C ARG A 40 -0.40 -12.15 -25.80
N TYR A 41 -0.26 -11.11 -24.97
CA TYR A 41 -0.73 -11.14 -23.58
C TYR A 41 -2.25 -11.32 -23.48
N LEU A 42 -3.01 -10.65 -24.35
CA LEU A 42 -4.47 -10.69 -24.33
C LEU A 42 -5.05 -11.92 -25.01
N THR A 43 -4.37 -12.47 -26.02
CA THR A 43 -4.95 -13.50 -26.91
C THR A 43 -4.20 -14.82 -26.94
N GLU A 44 -2.93 -14.92 -26.52
CA GLU A 44 -2.24 -16.23 -26.52
C GLU A 44 -2.64 -17.06 -25.29
N PRO A 45 -3.26 -18.24 -25.48
CA PRO A 45 -3.69 -19.09 -24.38
C PRO A 45 -2.53 -19.55 -23.50
N LEU A 46 -1.35 -19.76 -24.10
CA LEU A 46 -0.13 -20.15 -23.38
C LEU A 46 0.37 -19.04 -22.47
N VAL A 47 0.33 -17.78 -22.91
CA VAL A 47 0.71 -16.63 -22.07
C VAL A 47 -0.28 -16.50 -20.91
N TYR A 48 -1.58 -16.57 -21.18
CA TYR A 48 -2.62 -16.54 -20.15
C TYR A 48 -2.44 -17.64 -19.09
N ARG A 49 -2.13 -18.88 -19.53
CA ARG A 49 -1.90 -20.01 -18.62
C ARG A 49 -0.64 -19.78 -17.77
N ARG A 50 0.47 -19.39 -18.40
CA ARG A 50 1.74 -19.14 -17.72
C ARG A 50 1.65 -18.00 -16.71
N CYS A 51 0.91 -16.93 -17.00
CA CYS A 51 0.67 -15.82 -16.06
C CYS A 51 -0.11 -16.23 -14.79
N ARG A 52 -0.68 -17.44 -14.76
CA ARG A 52 -1.41 -17.99 -13.60
C ARG A 52 -0.62 -19.06 -12.85
N GLU A 53 0.56 -19.41 -13.34
CA GLU A 53 1.46 -20.32 -12.65
C GLU A 53 2.22 -19.52 -11.57
N ILE A 54 2.31 -20.08 -10.37
CA ILE A 54 3.10 -19.49 -9.28
C ILE A 54 4.57 -19.74 -9.59
N GLU A 55 5.33 -18.67 -9.76
CA GLU A 55 6.79 -18.73 -9.85
C GLU A 55 7.40 -18.36 -8.49
N TRP A 56 8.16 -19.30 -7.92
CA TRP A 56 8.89 -19.07 -6.67
C TRP A 56 10.22 -18.41 -6.98
N ILE A 57 10.35 -17.13 -6.65
CA ILE A 57 11.59 -16.37 -6.84
C ILE A 57 12.37 -16.38 -5.51
N PRO A 58 13.56 -16.99 -5.45
CA PRO A 58 14.39 -16.96 -4.25
C PRO A 58 15.03 -15.57 -4.10
N VAL A 59 14.61 -14.82 -3.09
CA VAL A 59 15.10 -13.46 -2.80
C VAL A 59 16.24 -13.41 -1.77
N SER A 60 16.73 -14.57 -1.31
CA SER A 60 17.71 -14.65 -0.21
C SER A 60 19.02 -13.92 -0.52
N ASN A 61 19.44 -13.91 -1.79
CA ASN A 61 20.69 -13.29 -2.21
C ASN A 61 20.55 -11.76 -2.42
N ASP A 62 19.31 -11.27 -2.53
CA ASP A 62 19.04 -9.85 -2.78
C ASP A 62 18.75 -9.08 -1.49
N ALA A 63 18.66 -9.75 -0.35
CA ALA A 63 18.23 -9.14 0.91
C ALA A 63 19.13 -7.95 1.31
N GLU A 64 20.45 -8.10 1.23
CA GLU A 64 21.40 -7.03 1.55
C GLU A 64 21.27 -5.85 0.58
N ALA A 65 21.16 -6.13 -0.72
CA ALA A 65 20.97 -5.11 -1.75
C ALA A 65 19.64 -4.37 -1.57
N LEU A 66 18.56 -5.07 -1.19
CA LEU A 66 17.25 -4.48 -0.93
C LEU A 66 17.25 -3.61 0.33
N ILE A 67 17.95 -4.03 1.40
CA ILE A 67 18.11 -3.23 2.62
C ILE A 67 18.84 -1.92 2.29
N GLU A 68 19.94 -2.00 1.54
CA GLU A 68 20.70 -0.82 1.16
C GLU A 68 19.92 0.09 0.19
N LEU A 69 19.20 -0.49 -0.77
CA LEU A 69 18.31 0.27 -1.63
C LEU A 69 17.21 0.98 -0.83
N GLN A 70 16.58 0.30 0.13
CA GLN A 70 15.59 0.92 1.02
C GLN A 70 16.20 2.08 1.81
N ARG A 71 17.44 1.93 2.31
CA ARG A 71 18.16 3.01 3.01
C ARG A 71 18.36 4.23 2.10
N LEU A 72 18.87 4.03 0.88
CA LEU A 72 19.12 5.09 -0.10
C LEU A 72 17.83 5.80 -0.54
N VAL A 73 16.77 5.04 -0.78
CA VAL A 73 15.44 5.58 -1.11
C VAL A 73 14.95 6.45 0.05
N ARG A 74 15.04 5.96 1.29
CA ARG A 74 14.63 6.73 2.47
C ARG A 74 15.41 8.05 2.61
N GLN A 75 16.73 8.03 2.44
CA GLN A 75 17.53 9.26 2.48
C GLN A 75 17.07 10.28 1.43
N LYS A 76 16.80 9.81 0.21
CA LYS A 76 16.33 10.68 -0.88
C LYS A 76 14.99 11.34 -0.54
N TYR A 77 14.04 10.59 0.03
CA TYR A 77 12.72 11.12 0.39
C TYR A 77 12.75 12.00 1.64
N ALA A 78 13.58 11.67 2.63
CA ALA A 78 13.78 12.50 3.82
C ALA A 78 14.27 13.90 3.42
N ALA A 79 15.21 13.99 2.47
CA ALA A 79 15.76 15.25 1.99
C ALA A 79 14.81 16.06 1.06
N SER A 80 13.73 15.46 0.54
CA SER A 80 12.86 16.11 -0.44
C SER A 80 11.63 16.79 0.15
N GLY A 81 11.43 16.74 1.48
CA GLY A 81 10.25 17.30 2.14
C GLY A 81 8.94 16.59 1.76
N ILE A 82 9.02 15.38 1.21
CA ILE A 82 7.84 14.58 0.84
C ILE A 82 7.30 13.91 2.10
N THR A 83 5.99 14.02 2.30
CA THR A 83 5.27 13.28 3.35
C THR A 83 4.64 12.04 2.76
N ILE A 84 4.82 10.90 3.44
CA ILE A 84 4.27 9.61 3.05
C ILE A 84 2.98 9.38 3.83
N GLU A 85 1.89 9.19 3.11
CA GLU A 85 0.64 8.73 3.69
C GLU A 85 0.73 7.24 4.02
N VAL A 86 0.45 6.90 5.27
CA VAL A 86 0.45 5.53 5.79
C VAL A 86 -0.96 5.19 6.23
N ASN A 87 -1.46 4.03 5.81
CA ASN A 87 -2.78 3.51 6.17
C ASN A 87 -2.61 2.24 7.03
N PRO A 88 -2.41 2.37 8.36
CA PRO A 88 -1.92 1.27 9.19
C PRO A 88 -2.81 0.03 9.16
N ILE A 89 -4.12 0.16 9.35
CA ILE A 89 -5.01 -1.00 9.39
C ILE A 89 -5.26 -1.59 8.00
N SER A 90 -5.41 -0.76 6.96
CA SER A 90 -5.47 -1.26 5.58
C SER A 90 -4.24 -2.12 5.26
N ASN A 91 -3.03 -1.59 5.48
CA ASN A 91 -1.77 -2.31 5.27
C ASN A 91 -1.66 -3.58 6.12
N LEU A 92 -2.16 -3.56 7.36
CA LEU A 92 -2.19 -4.73 8.23
C LEU A 92 -3.12 -5.82 7.69
N LEU A 93 -4.29 -5.44 7.16
CA LEU A 93 -5.32 -6.36 6.69
C LEU A 93 -5.03 -6.95 5.31
N ILE A 94 -4.44 -6.16 4.39
CA ILE A 94 -4.09 -6.62 3.04
C ILE A 94 -2.66 -7.18 2.95
N GLY A 95 -1.80 -6.76 3.86
CA GLY A 95 -0.43 -7.25 3.96
C GLY A 95 -0.36 -8.54 4.78
N ASP A 96 0.68 -9.33 4.55
CA ASP A 96 1.03 -10.46 5.43
C ASP A 96 1.72 -9.94 6.72
N LEU A 97 1.11 -8.93 7.36
CA LEU A 97 1.57 -8.30 8.58
C LEU A 97 0.73 -8.84 9.73
N SER A 98 1.28 -9.80 10.48
CA SER A 98 0.55 -10.46 11.57
C SER A 98 0.28 -9.57 12.79
N ASP A 99 0.99 -8.45 12.92
CA ASP A 99 0.98 -7.59 14.12
C ASP A 99 1.35 -6.15 13.74
N LEU A 100 0.57 -5.18 14.23
CA LEU A 100 0.82 -3.75 14.03
C LEU A 100 2.18 -3.33 14.62
N LYS A 101 2.71 -4.02 15.63
CA LYS A 101 4.08 -3.77 16.15
C LYS A 101 5.18 -4.03 15.13
N LYS A 102 4.93 -4.88 14.13
CA LYS A 102 5.86 -5.18 13.03
C LYS A 102 5.65 -4.29 11.81
N HIS A 103 4.69 -3.37 11.89
CA HIS A 103 4.34 -2.53 10.75
C HIS A 103 5.55 -1.68 10.29
N PRO A 104 5.86 -1.60 8.98
CA PRO A 104 7.02 -0.88 8.46
C PRO A 104 7.09 0.60 8.84
N LEU A 105 5.96 1.21 9.24
CA LEU A 105 5.87 2.59 9.71
C LEU A 105 6.87 2.88 10.84
N TRP A 106 7.07 1.92 11.75
CA TRP A 106 8.00 2.07 12.87
C TRP A 106 9.46 2.14 12.44
N ARG A 107 9.79 1.63 11.25
CA ARG A 107 11.15 1.72 10.68
C ARG A 107 11.37 3.02 9.92
N ILE A 108 10.33 3.55 9.26
CA ILE A 108 10.45 4.76 8.44
C ILE A 108 10.24 6.04 9.24
N SER A 109 9.49 5.98 10.34
CA SER A 109 9.27 7.10 11.28
C SER A 109 9.34 6.62 12.74
N PRO A 110 10.52 6.16 13.19
CA PRO A 110 10.72 5.51 14.51
C PRO A 110 10.57 6.44 15.73
N GLY A 111 10.34 7.75 15.53
CA GLY A 111 10.23 8.75 16.61
C GLY A 111 11.54 9.49 16.92
N LEU A 112 11.53 10.29 17.98
CA LEU A 112 12.48 11.39 18.26
C LEU A 112 13.95 10.99 18.49
N ASP A 113 14.23 9.73 18.83
CA ASP A 113 15.58 9.27 19.24
C ASP A 113 16.42 8.65 18.10
N ASN A 114 16.05 8.84 16.83
CA ASN A 114 16.63 8.08 15.72
C ASN A 114 17.29 8.94 14.66
N ASP A 115 18.06 8.27 13.80
CA ASP A 115 18.77 8.85 12.66
C ASP A 115 17.84 9.74 11.82
N VAL A 116 18.07 11.04 11.93
CA VAL A 116 17.29 12.10 11.29
C VAL A 116 17.43 12.01 9.77
N GLU A 117 18.57 11.54 9.24
CA GLU A 117 18.83 11.48 7.80
C GLU A 117 17.95 10.47 7.06
N THR A 118 17.46 9.45 7.77
CA THR A 118 16.62 8.40 7.18
C THR A 118 15.17 8.43 7.68
N THR A 119 14.85 9.33 8.60
CA THR A 119 13.50 9.49 9.14
C THR A 119 12.62 10.21 8.12
N LEU A 120 11.51 9.57 7.76
CA LEU A 120 10.56 10.09 6.78
C LEU A 120 9.45 10.85 7.49
N ARG A 121 8.98 11.94 6.86
CA ARG A 121 7.73 12.59 7.25
C ARG A 121 6.58 11.66 6.89
N ILE A 122 5.69 11.39 7.83
CA ILE A 122 4.50 10.58 7.60
C ILE A 122 3.22 11.31 8.00
N CYS A 123 2.11 10.93 7.38
CA CYS A 123 0.76 11.22 7.85
C CYS A 123 -0.06 9.94 7.87
N ILE A 124 -1.10 9.91 8.71
CA ILE A 124 -1.95 8.72 8.88
C ILE A 124 -3.26 8.93 8.11
N GLY A 125 -3.64 7.94 7.32
CA GLY A 125 -4.93 7.85 6.64
C GLY A 125 -5.71 6.61 7.08
N SER A 126 -7.02 6.63 6.87
CA SER A 126 -7.92 5.48 7.08
C SER A 126 -8.17 4.67 5.80
N ASP A 127 -7.58 5.09 4.67
CA ASP A 127 -7.79 4.49 3.34
C ASP A 127 -9.28 4.41 2.97
N ASP A 128 -9.84 3.19 2.95
CA ASP A 128 -11.25 2.91 2.71
C ASP A 128 -11.97 2.45 4.01
N PRO A 129 -12.61 3.36 4.76
CA PRO A 129 -13.32 3.05 6.00
C PRO A 129 -14.37 1.94 5.90
N LEU A 130 -14.99 1.78 4.73
CA LEU A 130 -16.07 0.81 4.52
C LEU A 130 -15.55 -0.63 4.42
N PRO A 131 -14.58 -0.97 3.54
CA PRO A 131 -13.90 -2.26 3.53
C PRO A 131 -13.18 -2.61 4.83
N PHE A 132 -12.51 -1.64 5.46
CA PHE A 132 -11.63 -1.92 6.61
C PHE A 132 -12.33 -1.77 7.96
N ALA A 133 -13.56 -1.23 7.98
CA ALA A 133 -14.35 -0.98 9.18
C ALA A 133 -13.57 -0.16 10.23
N THR A 134 -12.77 0.80 9.77
CA THR A 134 -12.03 1.75 10.61
C THR A 134 -12.29 3.20 10.21
N SER A 135 -12.00 4.11 11.12
CA SER A 135 -12.03 5.55 10.93
C SER A 135 -10.69 6.16 11.33
N LEU A 136 -10.41 7.38 10.88
CA LEU A 136 -9.15 8.04 11.22
C LEU A 136 -8.87 8.10 12.74
N PRO A 137 -9.83 8.45 13.63
CA PRO A 137 -9.59 8.38 15.07
C PRO A 137 -9.23 6.98 15.59
N GLU A 138 -9.81 5.93 15.01
CA GLU A 138 -9.50 4.55 15.36
C GLU A 138 -8.08 4.16 14.89
N GLU A 139 -7.64 4.59 13.72
CA GLU A 139 -6.23 4.42 13.27
C GLU A 139 -5.25 4.98 14.32
N TYR A 140 -5.51 6.20 14.81
CA TYR A 140 -4.70 6.82 15.87
C TYR A 140 -4.77 6.04 17.19
N GLN A 141 -5.94 5.51 17.55
CA GLN A 141 -6.10 4.69 18.75
C GLN A 141 -5.31 3.37 18.65
N PHE A 142 -5.34 2.70 17.50
CA PHE A 142 -4.55 1.47 17.29
C PHE A 142 -3.04 1.73 17.35
N LEU A 143 -2.57 2.86 16.82
CA LEU A 143 -1.16 3.25 16.94
C LEU A 143 -0.78 3.58 18.38
N PHE A 144 -1.64 4.30 19.12
CA PHE A 144 -1.45 4.57 20.54
C PHE A 144 -1.31 3.28 21.34
N ASP A 145 -2.27 2.36 21.18
CA ASP A 145 -2.28 1.09 21.89
C ASP A 145 -1.06 0.25 21.52
N SER A 146 -0.64 0.25 20.25
CA SER A 146 0.57 -0.45 19.81
C SER A 146 1.84 0.06 20.50
N LEU A 147 1.99 1.38 20.65
CA LEU A 147 3.12 1.98 21.36
C LEU A 147 3.11 1.64 22.85
N VAL A 148 1.94 1.74 23.50
CA VAL A 148 1.79 1.41 24.92
C VAL A 148 2.05 -0.08 25.17
N LEU A 149 1.52 -0.96 24.32
CA LEU A 149 1.77 -2.41 24.38
C LEU A 149 3.23 -2.77 24.06
N ALA A 150 3.96 -1.92 23.35
CA ALA A 150 5.40 -2.06 23.12
C ALA A 150 6.24 -1.50 24.28
N GLY A 151 5.62 -1.04 25.37
CA GLY A 151 6.28 -0.58 26.60
C GLY A 151 6.59 0.92 26.63
N ARG A 152 6.13 1.70 25.66
CA ARG A 152 6.24 3.17 25.71
C ARG A 152 5.26 3.75 26.72
N SER A 153 5.66 4.84 27.36
CA SER A 153 4.74 5.59 28.21
C SER A 153 3.64 6.22 27.36
N GLN A 154 2.48 6.43 27.98
CA GLN A 154 1.39 7.12 27.28
C GLN A 154 1.76 8.56 26.90
N ALA A 155 2.70 9.19 27.61
CA ALA A 155 3.19 10.53 27.30
C ALA A 155 3.99 10.53 25.99
N GLU A 156 4.98 9.64 25.87
CA GLU A 156 5.75 9.44 24.63
C GLU A 156 4.83 9.09 23.46
N ALA A 157 3.85 8.20 23.67
CA ALA A 157 2.91 7.81 22.63
C ALA A 157 2.09 9.00 22.12
N ARG A 158 1.56 9.84 23.04
CA ARG A 158 0.81 11.05 22.66
C ARG A 158 1.69 12.07 21.94
N GLU A 159 2.92 12.27 22.40
CA GLU A 159 3.87 13.19 21.78
C GLU A 159 4.18 12.78 20.34
N TRP A 160 4.47 11.49 20.11
CA TRP A 160 4.70 10.98 18.77
C TRP A 160 3.46 11.11 17.86
N LEU A 161 2.27 10.77 18.38
CA LEU A 161 1.01 10.90 17.63
C LEU A 161 0.69 12.36 17.29
N GLU A 162 0.93 13.29 18.21
CA GLU A 162 0.73 14.72 17.95
C GLU A 162 1.72 15.22 16.90
N HIS A 163 2.98 14.79 16.97
CA HIS A 163 4.00 15.13 15.97
C HIS A 163 3.56 14.70 14.56
N ILE A 164 3.19 13.43 14.36
CA ILE A 164 2.75 12.95 13.04
C ILE A 164 1.43 13.59 12.59
N ARG A 165 0.53 13.93 13.52
CA ARG A 165 -0.71 14.66 13.22
C ARG A 165 -0.38 16.05 12.68
N GLN A 166 0.58 16.74 13.28
CA GLN A 166 1.05 18.05 12.84
C GLN A 166 1.72 17.96 11.47
N LEU A 167 2.56 16.95 11.21
CA LEU A 167 3.13 16.69 9.89
C LEU A 167 2.04 16.47 8.83
N GLY A 168 0.96 15.74 9.16
CA GLY A 168 -0.19 15.59 8.28
C GLY A 168 -0.89 16.93 7.98
N MET A 169 -1.09 17.78 8.99
CA MET A 169 -1.66 19.11 8.81
C MET A 169 -0.78 20.04 7.96
N GLU A 170 0.54 19.92 8.05
CA GLU A 170 1.50 20.67 7.23
C GLU A 170 1.51 20.19 5.77
N SER A 171 1.16 18.92 5.53
CA SER A 171 1.25 18.26 4.22
C SER A 171 -0.03 18.33 3.39
N ARG A 172 -1.05 19.04 3.90
CA ARG A 172 -2.33 19.21 3.21
C ARG A 172 -2.18 20.04 1.93
N PHE A 173 -3.06 19.78 0.97
CA PHE A 173 -3.22 20.63 -0.22
C PHE A 173 -4.28 21.73 -0.06
N THR A 174 -4.78 21.91 1.16
CA THR A 174 -5.76 22.96 1.49
C THR A 174 -5.12 24.13 2.22
N THR A 175 -5.71 25.31 2.13
CA THR A 175 -5.27 26.46 2.93
C THR A 175 -5.53 26.22 4.41
N PRO A 176 -4.70 26.78 5.31
CA PRO A 176 -5.05 26.84 6.72
C PRO A 176 -6.46 27.39 6.91
N PRO A 177 -7.28 26.76 7.78
CA PRO A 177 -8.51 27.41 8.19
C PRO A 177 -8.14 28.79 8.70
N LEU A 178 -8.84 29.82 8.22
CA LEU A 178 -8.70 31.16 8.77
C LEU A 178 -8.87 31.07 10.28
N PRO A 179 -8.12 31.86 11.08
CA PRO A 179 -8.34 31.94 12.50
C PRO A 179 -9.84 32.14 12.72
N VAL A 180 -10.47 31.22 13.45
CA VAL A 180 -11.85 31.44 13.89
C VAL A 180 -11.76 32.65 14.80
N ASP A 181 -12.20 33.81 14.30
CA ASP A 181 -12.37 34.98 15.13
C ASP A 181 -13.44 34.58 16.14
N LEU A 182 -13.04 34.29 17.37
CA LEU A 182 -13.93 33.93 18.49
C LEU A 182 -14.69 35.18 18.95
N LYS A 183 -15.42 35.79 18.01
CA LYS A 183 -16.38 36.86 18.22
C LYS A 183 -17.71 36.37 17.67
N ASN A 184 -18.42 35.62 18.51
CA ASN A 184 -19.85 35.71 18.76
C ASN A 184 -20.17 34.91 20.02
#